data_AF-A0A945QCE9-F1
#
_entry.id   AF-A0A945QCE9-F1
#
_cell.length_a   1.000
_cell.length_b   1.000
_cell.length_c   1.000
_cell.angle_alpha   90.00
_cell.angle_beta   90.00
_cell.angle_gamma   90.00
#
_symmetry.space_group_name_H-M   'P 1'
#
loop_
_entity.id
_entity.type
_entity.pdbx_description
1 polymer ?
#
loop_
_entity_poly.entity_id
_entity_poly.type
_entity_poly.pdbx_seq_one_letter_code
_entity_poly.pdbx_strand_id
1 'polypeptide(L)'
;MMFAVAILTLAGLMAGSEAWAGFSSPSETAAPRPLAPPKKKPEAMPSPRPLLLREKAPPVEEPHPDVPTPGAPVKIEMEVESLETIDPDSVGVLDENEGGFGADMWAATSRPLIEHLLPRLPVRTASMAKQDLIRRLLLSTASVPAGPASGPSLLSLRVERLMEMGNMAAVNELLRLARPQLTDETLLLAHLDNLLLVNDSAGACSQIRAVISQYQDIYWRRTLLFCQALSGEHERARLGLSLMRERGEEDPVF
;
A
#
# COMPACT_ATOMS: atom_id res chain seq x y z
N MET A 1 -48.19 18.45 32.85
CA MET A 1 -47.00 19.28 33.18
C MET A 1 -47.07 20.55 32.35
N MET A 2 -47.01 21.70 33.03
CA MET A 2 -47.23 23.05 32.49
C MET A 2 -46.14 23.50 31.51
N PHE A 3 -46.55 24.23 30.47
CA PHE A 3 -45.72 25.05 29.61
C PHE A 3 -45.12 26.24 30.39
N ALA A 4 -43.86 26.57 30.14
CA ALA A 4 -43.26 27.85 30.51
C ALA A 4 -42.43 28.40 29.34
N VAL A 5 -42.96 29.47 28.75
CA VAL A 5 -42.33 30.34 27.76
C VAL A 5 -41.46 31.35 28.51
N ALA A 6 -40.24 31.60 28.05
CA ALA A 6 -39.47 32.78 28.44
C ALA A 6 -38.75 33.36 27.22
N ILE A 7 -39.36 34.39 26.65
CA ILE A 7 -38.77 35.29 25.66
C ILE A 7 -38.03 36.39 26.45
N LEU A 8 -36.76 36.62 26.16
CA LEU A 8 -36.05 37.82 26.58
C LEU A 8 -35.29 38.40 25.39
N THR A 9 -35.95 39.37 24.76
CA THR A 9 -35.34 40.40 23.92
C THR A 9 -34.62 41.41 24.82
N LEU A 10 -33.38 41.79 24.50
CA LEU A 10 -32.87 43.10 24.87
C LEU A 10 -32.18 43.76 23.66
N ALA A 11 -32.62 44.99 23.42
CA ALA A 11 -32.24 45.87 22.35
C ALA A 11 -30.81 46.39 22.50
N GLY A 12 -30.25 46.86 21.38
CA GLY A 12 -28.84 47.18 21.21
C GLY A 12 -28.35 48.48 21.83
N LEU A 13 -27.05 48.68 21.67
CA LEU A 13 -26.38 49.97 21.79
C LEU A 13 -25.42 50.10 20.61
N MET A 14 -25.71 51.04 19.72
CA MET A 14 -24.79 51.60 18.74
C MET A 14 -23.99 52.71 19.41
N ALA A 15 -22.66 52.66 19.34
CA ALA A 15 -21.78 53.82 19.44
C ALA A 15 -20.44 53.47 18.76
N GLY A 16 -20.07 54.26 17.75
CA GLY A 16 -18.93 54.00 16.88
C GLY A 16 -17.64 54.75 17.26
N SER A 17 -16.75 54.79 16.25
CA SER A 17 -15.41 55.40 16.19
C SER A 17 -14.34 54.63 16.98
N GLU A 18 -13.15 54.32 16.46
CA GLU A 18 -12.26 55.14 15.64
C GLU A 18 -11.44 54.32 14.63
N ALA A 19 -11.03 55.03 13.58
CA ALA A 19 -10.14 54.57 12.52
C ALA A 19 -8.74 54.21 13.06
N TRP A 20 -8.24 53.03 12.68
CA TRP A 20 -6.82 52.71 12.72
C TRP A 20 -6.37 52.40 11.30
N ALA A 21 -5.84 53.44 10.64
CA ALA A 21 -5.02 53.31 9.45
C ALA A 21 -3.65 52.75 9.88
N GLY A 22 -3.51 51.43 9.83
CA GLY A 22 -2.24 50.73 10.05
C GLY A 22 -1.56 50.45 8.72
N PHE A 23 -0.55 51.28 8.43
CA PHE A 23 0.51 51.14 7.41
C PHE A 23 0.60 49.79 6.68
N SER A 24 0.22 49.76 5.41
CA SER A 24 0.72 48.76 4.46
C SER A 24 2.14 49.16 4.04
N SER A 25 3.15 48.42 4.53
CA SER A 25 4.47 48.43 3.91
C SER A 25 4.35 48.00 2.45
N PRO A 26 4.90 48.72 1.47
CA PRO A 26 5.04 48.17 0.14
C PRO A 26 6.02 47.01 0.24
N SER A 27 5.57 45.80 -0.11
CA SER A 27 6.52 44.72 -0.34
C SER A 27 7.37 45.14 -1.53
N GLU A 28 8.66 45.31 -1.28
CA GLU A 28 9.65 45.45 -2.32
C GLU A 28 9.60 44.16 -3.14
N THR A 29 9.04 44.27 -4.34
CA THR A 29 8.95 43.16 -5.29
C THR A 29 10.37 42.85 -5.73
N ALA A 30 10.99 41.89 -5.06
CA ALA A 30 12.24 41.31 -5.51
C ALA A 30 12.05 40.80 -6.95
N ALA A 31 12.81 41.38 -7.88
CA ALA A 31 12.80 40.97 -9.29
C ALA A 31 13.10 39.46 -9.40
N PRO A 32 12.44 38.73 -10.34
CA PRO A 32 12.63 37.29 -10.47
C PRO A 32 14.09 36.97 -10.79
N ARG A 33 14.69 36.13 -9.95
CA ARG A 33 16.03 35.56 -10.20
C ARG A 33 15.94 34.60 -11.40
N PRO A 34 16.78 34.77 -12.44
CA PRO A 34 16.78 33.84 -13.56
C PRO A 34 17.23 32.44 -13.11
N LEU A 35 16.42 31.42 -13.42
CA LEU A 35 16.72 30.00 -13.18
C LEU A 35 17.63 29.38 -14.28
N ALA A 36 18.26 30.21 -15.10
CA ALA A 36 19.15 29.71 -16.14
C ALA A 36 20.52 29.35 -15.51
N PRO A 37 20.96 28.08 -15.58
CA PRO A 37 22.32 27.73 -15.19
C PRO A 37 23.33 28.43 -16.12
N PRO A 38 24.52 28.82 -15.62
CA PRO A 38 25.54 29.40 -16.48
C PRO A 38 25.94 28.39 -17.56
N LYS A 39 25.92 28.83 -18.83
CA LYS A 39 26.41 28.02 -19.97
C LYS A 39 27.88 27.68 -19.73
N LYS A 40 28.16 26.41 -19.41
CA LYS A 40 29.52 25.87 -19.31
C LYS A 40 30.13 25.88 -20.73
N LYS A 41 31.30 26.48 -20.87
CA LYS A 41 32.08 26.50 -22.12
C LYS A 41 32.44 25.04 -22.48
N PRO A 42 32.34 24.60 -23.74
CA PRO A 42 32.70 23.23 -24.10
C PRO A 42 34.20 23.02 -23.85
N GLU A 43 34.52 22.11 -22.94
CA GLU A 43 35.87 21.58 -22.76
C GLU A 43 36.19 20.70 -23.96
N ALA A 44 37.33 20.97 -24.60
CA ALA A 44 37.78 20.21 -25.77
C ALA A 44 38.15 18.79 -25.34
N MET A 45 37.53 17.79 -26.00
CA MET A 45 37.94 16.39 -25.88
C MET A 45 39.41 16.22 -26.31
N PRO A 46 40.26 15.53 -25.55
CA PRO A 46 41.53 15.07 -26.06
C PRO A 46 41.30 13.97 -27.10
N SER A 47 41.88 14.13 -28.28
CA SER A 47 41.85 13.16 -29.37
C SER A 47 42.47 11.82 -28.93
N PRO A 48 41.87 10.66 -29.26
CA PRO A 48 42.43 9.37 -28.88
C PRO A 48 43.73 9.11 -29.63
N ARG A 49 44.77 8.69 -28.89
CA ARG A 49 46.01 8.14 -29.45
C ARG A 49 45.71 6.79 -30.12
N PRO A 50 46.32 6.48 -31.28
CA PRO A 50 46.16 5.16 -31.89
C PRO A 50 46.72 4.08 -30.97
N LEU A 51 45.91 3.05 -30.70
CA LEU A 51 46.38 1.82 -30.08
C LEU A 51 47.19 1.04 -31.12
N LEU A 52 48.50 0.92 -30.91
CA LEU A 52 49.31 -0.05 -31.65
C LEU A 52 48.89 -1.44 -31.18
N LEU A 53 48.20 -2.19 -32.06
CA LEU A 53 48.01 -3.63 -31.86
C LEU A 53 49.39 -4.28 -31.89
N ARG A 54 49.82 -4.80 -30.74
CA ARG A 54 50.97 -5.70 -30.66
C ARG A 54 50.46 -7.11 -30.96
N GLU A 55 50.60 -7.50 -32.22
CA GLU A 55 50.32 -8.84 -32.68
C GLU A 55 51.40 -9.79 -32.15
N LYS A 56 51.02 -10.74 -31.29
CA LYS A 56 51.88 -11.82 -30.83
C LYS A 56 51.36 -13.11 -31.45
N ALA A 57 52.11 -13.63 -32.42
CA ALA A 57 51.90 -14.96 -32.99
C ALA A 57 52.32 -16.07 -32.01
N PRO A 58 51.74 -17.29 -32.11
CA PRO A 58 51.76 -18.31 -31.06
C PRO A 58 52.91 -19.32 -31.21
N PRO A 59 53.20 -20.11 -30.17
CA PRO A 59 53.72 -21.46 -30.35
C PRO A 59 52.62 -22.50 -30.10
N VAL A 60 52.47 -23.39 -31.07
CA VAL A 60 51.72 -24.65 -31.03
C VAL A 60 52.50 -25.67 -30.18
N GLU A 61 51.81 -26.43 -29.31
CA GLU A 61 51.68 -27.90 -29.30
C GLU A 61 51.06 -28.36 -27.96
N GLU A 62 50.03 -29.20 -28.03
CA GLU A 62 49.23 -29.74 -26.90
C GLU A 62 49.97 -30.82 -26.07
N PRO A 63 49.41 -31.21 -24.92
CA PRO A 63 48.74 -32.51 -24.95
C PRO A 63 47.30 -32.51 -24.41
N HIS A 64 46.57 -33.43 -25.03
CA HIS A 64 45.14 -33.73 -25.00
C HIS A 64 44.46 -33.90 -23.63
N PRO A 65 43.10 -33.85 -23.62
CA PRO A 65 42.27 -33.81 -22.42
C PRO A 65 42.09 -35.20 -21.79
N ASP A 66 42.03 -35.23 -20.46
CA ASP A 66 41.45 -36.36 -19.73
C ASP A 66 39.97 -36.51 -20.15
N VAL A 67 39.68 -37.60 -20.86
CA VAL A 67 38.33 -38.04 -21.19
C VAL A 67 37.61 -38.41 -19.88
N PRO A 68 36.41 -37.88 -19.59
CA PRO A 68 35.62 -38.36 -18.47
C PRO A 68 35.18 -39.79 -18.74
N THR A 69 35.54 -40.71 -17.84
CA THR A 69 35.00 -42.07 -17.80
C THR A 69 33.46 -42.03 -17.76
N PRO A 70 32.75 -42.66 -18.71
CA PRO A 70 31.30 -42.81 -18.61
C PRO A 70 30.96 -43.68 -17.38
N GLY A 71 30.30 -43.09 -16.38
CA GLY A 71 29.78 -43.83 -15.22
C GLY A 71 30.12 -43.26 -13.83
N ALA A 72 30.86 -42.16 -13.71
CA ALA A 72 30.99 -41.47 -12.42
C ALA A 72 29.73 -40.62 -12.15
N PRO A 73 29.05 -40.79 -11.00
CA PRO A 73 27.94 -39.92 -10.65
C PRO A 73 28.50 -38.52 -10.42
N VAL A 74 28.19 -37.62 -11.36
CA VAL A 74 28.36 -36.18 -11.13
C VAL A 74 27.40 -35.83 -9.99
N LYS A 75 27.95 -35.61 -8.79
CA LYS A 75 27.21 -35.05 -7.67
C LYS A 75 26.90 -33.60 -8.04
N ILE A 76 25.78 -33.38 -8.72
CA ILE A 76 25.20 -32.05 -8.85
C ILE A 76 24.66 -31.71 -7.46
N GLU A 77 25.47 -31.00 -6.68
CA GLU A 77 25.03 -30.39 -5.44
C GLU A 77 24.12 -29.23 -5.83
N MET A 78 22.86 -29.56 -6.13
CA MET A 78 21.80 -28.57 -6.20
C MET A 78 21.58 -28.08 -4.79
N GLU A 79 22.20 -26.95 -4.47
CA GLU A 79 21.84 -26.15 -3.31
C GLU A 79 20.44 -25.60 -3.59
N VAL A 80 19.44 -26.36 -3.17
CA VAL A 80 18.07 -25.89 -3.10
C VAL A 80 18.06 -24.92 -1.93
N GLU A 81 18.46 -23.68 -2.18
CA GLU A 81 18.15 -22.58 -1.29
C GLU A 81 16.63 -22.57 -1.21
N SER A 82 16.11 -23.01 -0.05
CA SER A 82 14.68 -23.03 0.19
C SER A 82 14.21 -21.60 0.05
N LEU A 83 13.39 -21.33 -0.98
CA LEU A 83 12.75 -20.04 -1.18
C LEU A 83 12.06 -19.66 0.14
N GLU A 84 12.63 -18.68 0.85
CA GLU A 84 12.00 -18.14 2.03
C GLU A 84 10.60 -17.65 1.65
N THR A 85 9.60 -18.05 2.42
CA THR A 85 8.26 -17.52 2.30
C THR A 85 8.34 -16.02 2.52
N ILE A 86 8.03 -15.24 1.49
CA ILE A 86 8.09 -13.77 1.53
C ILE A 86 7.20 -13.29 2.67
N ASP A 87 7.72 -12.58 3.67
CA ASP A 87 6.85 -12.06 4.73
C ASP A 87 5.81 -11.09 4.11
N PRO A 88 4.48 -11.28 4.31
CA PRO A 88 3.46 -10.35 3.79
C PRO A 88 3.66 -8.90 4.28
N ASP A 89 4.33 -8.69 5.42
CA ASP A 89 4.68 -7.37 5.92
C ASP A 89 5.75 -6.67 5.05
N SER A 90 6.49 -7.40 4.22
CA SER A 90 7.51 -6.84 3.33
C SER A 90 6.99 -6.36 1.97
N VAL A 91 5.83 -6.87 1.55
CA VAL A 91 5.25 -6.63 0.22
C VAL A 91 4.90 -5.15 0.05
N GLY A 92 5.18 -4.60 -1.13
CA GLY A 92 4.80 -3.26 -1.55
C GLY A 92 4.56 -3.18 -3.06
N VAL A 93 3.88 -2.12 -3.49
CA VAL A 93 3.59 -1.82 -4.90
C VAL A 93 4.69 -0.95 -5.52
N LEU A 94 5.42 -0.18 -4.70
CA LEU A 94 6.46 0.74 -5.15
C LEU A 94 7.83 0.27 -4.67
N ASP A 95 8.72 -0.01 -5.61
CA ASP A 95 10.15 -0.11 -5.34
C ASP A 95 10.83 1.27 -5.37
N GLU A 96 12.13 1.34 -5.08
CA GLU A 96 12.89 2.59 -5.07
C GLU A 96 12.91 3.31 -6.44
N ASN A 97 12.90 2.58 -7.55
CA ASN A 97 12.89 3.13 -8.90
C ASN A 97 11.51 3.71 -9.26
N GLU A 98 10.45 3.19 -8.66
CA GLU A 98 9.07 3.65 -8.81
C GLU A 98 8.67 4.72 -7.78
N GLY A 99 9.62 5.17 -6.95
CA GLY A 99 9.41 6.22 -5.96
C GLY A 99 9.02 5.70 -4.57
N GLY A 100 9.19 4.42 -4.29
CA GLY A 100 9.24 3.91 -2.92
C GLY A 100 10.44 4.44 -2.13
N PHE A 101 10.45 4.21 -0.82
CA PHE A 101 11.54 4.69 0.06
C PHE A 101 12.74 3.73 0.16
N GLY A 102 12.71 2.62 -0.57
CA GLY A 102 13.75 1.60 -0.57
C GLY A 102 13.54 0.52 0.52
N ALA A 103 14.20 -0.62 0.31
CA ALA A 103 14.02 -1.79 1.18
C ALA A 103 14.41 -1.51 2.64
N ASP A 104 15.41 -0.65 2.85
CA ASP A 104 15.97 -0.33 4.16
C ASP A 104 15.31 0.89 4.83
N MET A 105 14.12 1.33 4.38
CA MET A 105 13.48 2.55 4.91
C MET A 105 13.22 2.51 6.43
N TRP A 106 13.17 1.31 7.01
CA TRP A 106 13.00 1.09 8.45
C TRP A 106 14.31 0.86 9.21
N ALA A 107 15.47 0.99 8.56
CA ALA A 107 16.75 0.81 9.21
C ALA A 107 16.85 1.69 10.46
N ALA A 108 17.34 1.09 11.55
CA ALA A 108 17.45 1.70 12.88
C ALA A 108 16.11 2.15 13.53
N THR A 109 14.95 1.76 13.00
CA THR A 109 13.64 2.00 13.61
C THR A 109 13.05 0.69 14.12
N SER A 110 12.61 0.65 15.38
CA SER A 110 12.05 -0.58 15.95
C SER A 110 10.64 -0.85 15.44
N ARG A 111 10.33 -2.13 15.24
CA ARG A 111 8.99 -2.59 14.83
C ARG A 111 7.86 -2.03 15.70
N PRO A 112 7.92 -2.05 17.05
CA PRO A 112 6.86 -1.49 17.90
C PRO A 112 6.63 0.01 17.69
N LEU A 113 7.69 0.78 17.37
CA LEU A 113 7.53 2.21 17.09
C LEU A 113 6.78 2.43 15.77
N ILE A 114 7.09 1.63 14.74
CA ILE A 114 6.40 1.70 13.44
C ILE A 114 4.93 1.31 13.59
N GLU A 115 4.65 0.18 14.28
CA GLU A 115 3.29 -0.27 14.59
C GLU A 115 2.50 0.79 15.37
N HIS A 116 3.16 1.56 16.24
CA HIS A 116 2.55 2.68 16.94
C HIS A 116 2.31 3.90 16.02
N LEU A 117 3.21 4.22 15.10
CA LEU A 117 3.13 5.44 14.31
C LEU A 117 2.24 5.30 13.06
N LEU A 118 2.19 4.13 12.42
CA LEU A 118 1.40 3.92 11.20
C LEU A 118 -0.09 4.30 11.37
N PRO A 119 -0.80 3.87 12.44
CA PRO A 119 -2.20 4.26 12.66
C PRO A 119 -2.41 5.78 12.91
N ARG A 120 -1.34 6.54 13.18
CA ARG A 120 -1.39 7.98 13.47
C ARG A 120 -1.16 8.87 12.24
N LEU A 121 -0.78 8.30 11.08
CA LEU A 121 -0.51 9.05 9.84
C LEU A 121 -1.76 9.76 9.30
N PRO A 122 -1.86 11.09 9.16
CA PRO A 122 -3.15 11.72 8.88
C PRO A 122 -3.85 11.20 7.59
N VAL A 123 -5.09 10.71 7.70
CA VAL A 123 -5.91 10.24 6.56
C VAL A 123 -6.47 11.37 5.70
N ARG A 124 -6.57 12.57 6.28
CA ARG A 124 -7.01 13.79 5.62
C ARG A 124 -5.98 14.88 5.86
N THR A 125 -5.46 15.46 4.80
CA THR A 125 -4.54 16.60 4.87
C THR A 125 -4.78 17.52 3.69
N ALA A 126 -4.66 18.83 3.89
CA ALA A 126 -4.89 19.83 2.83
C ALA A 126 -3.74 19.89 1.81
N SER A 127 -2.58 19.30 2.12
CA SER A 127 -1.39 19.34 1.25
C SER A 127 -1.30 18.07 0.41
N MET A 128 -1.35 18.20 -0.92
CA MET A 128 -1.18 17.08 -1.85
C MET A 128 0.17 16.39 -1.69
N ALA A 129 1.26 17.14 -1.47
CA ALA A 129 2.58 16.57 -1.26
C ALA A 129 2.64 15.68 -0.01
N LYS A 130 1.93 16.05 1.08
CA LYS A 130 1.84 15.20 2.27
C LYS A 130 0.99 13.96 2.01
N GLN A 131 -0.12 14.08 1.27
CA GLN A 131 -0.93 12.92 0.89
C GLN A 131 -0.11 11.93 0.06
N ASP A 132 0.65 12.43 -0.92
CA ASP A 132 1.51 11.61 -1.77
C ASP A 132 2.60 10.90 -0.95
N LEU A 133 3.27 11.61 -0.04
CA LEU A 133 4.30 11.03 0.82
C LEU A 133 3.75 9.88 1.68
N ILE A 134 2.58 10.08 2.29
CA ILE A 134 1.92 9.06 3.10
C ILE A 134 1.51 7.87 2.24
N ARG A 135 0.89 8.11 1.08
CA ARG A 135 0.53 7.04 0.14
C ARG A 135 1.76 6.22 -0.27
N ARG A 136 2.86 6.88 -0.64
CA ARG A 136 4.11 6.22 -1.04
C ARG A 136 4.71 5.42 0.10
N LEU A 137 4.63 5.93 1.34
CA LEU A 137 5.14 5.22 2.52
C LEU A 137 4.37 3.91 2.73
N LEU A 138 3.04 3.96 2.64
CA LEU A 138 2.17 2.80 2.81
C LEU A 138 2.27 1.78 1.68
N LEU A 139 2.77 2.18 0.51
CA LEU A 139 2.91 1.33 -0.68
C LEU A 139 4.34 0.88 -0.97
N SER A 140 5.33 1.34 -0.21
CA SER A 140 6.73 0.99 -0.43
C SER A 140 7.00 -0.46 -0.04
N THR A 141 7.75 -1.17 -0.88
CA THR A 141 8.35 -2.46 -0.54
C THR A 141 9.48 -2.22 0.46
N ALA A 142 9.48 -2.96 1.57
CA ALA A 142 10.45 -2.74 2.65
C ALA A 142 10.75 -4.03 3.42
N SER A 143 11.98 -4.19 3.87
CA SER A 143 12.36 -5.24 4.80
C SER A 143 11.57 -5.10 6.10
N VAL A 144 11.15 -6.22 6.70
CA VAL A 144 10.41 -6.19 7.97
C VAL A 144 11.32 -5.60 9.06
N PRO A 145 10.89 -4.56 9.78
CA PRO A 145 11.69 -3.91 10.80
C PRO A 145 12.07 -4.86 11.93
N ALA A 146 13.26 -4.64 12.51
CA ALA A 146 13.74 -5.42 13.63
C ALA A 146 12.92 -5.16 14.92
N GLY A 147 12.75 -6.21 15.72
CA GLY A 147 12.06 -6.16 17.01
C GLY A 147 10.84 -7.08 17.06
N PRO A 148 10.29 -7.30 18.26
CA PRO A 148 9.11 -8.15 18.42
C PRO A 148 7.89 -7.49 17.76
N ALA A 149 7.04 -8.31 17.15
CA ALA A 149 5.68 -7.89 16.81
C ALA A 149 4.90 -7.63 18.10
N SER A 150 4.18 -6.51 18.16
CA SER A 150 3.44 -6.09 19.35
C SER A 150 1.96 -5.81 19.10
N GLY A 151 1.49 -5.99 17.86
CA GLY A 151 0.12 -5.72 17.45
C GLY A 151 -0.24 -6.35 16.10
N PRO A 152 -1.19 -5.75 15.36
CA PRO A 152 -1.54 -6.20 14.01
C PRO A 152 -0.33 -6.22 13.07
N SER A 153 -0.41 -7.03 12.01
CA SER A 153 0.63 -7.08 10.97
C SER A 153 0.84 -5.70 10.34
N LEU A 154 2.07 -5.39 9.90
CA LEU A 154 2.34 -4.13 9.22
C LEU A 154 1.54 -4.01 7.92
N LEU A 155 1.26 -5.12 7.24
CA LEU A 155 0.34 -5.15 6.10
C LEU A 155 -1.08 -4.71 6.50
N SER A 156 -1.63 -5.24 7.59
CA SER A 156 -2.95 -4.85 8.11
C SER A 156 -3.01 -3.36 8.39
N LEU A 157 -2.00 -2.82 9.08
CA LEU A 157 -1.93 -1.38 9.40
C LEU A 157 -1.87 -0.51 8.14
N ARG A 158 -1.13 -0.95 7.12
CA ARG A 158 -1.03 -0.22 5.84
C ARG A 158 -2.34 -0.25 5.07
N VAL A 159 -2.98 -1.41 4.99
CA VAL A 159 -4.26 -1.62 4.30
C VAL A 159 -5.35 -0.80 4.96
N GLU A 160 -5.51 -0.89 6.28
CA GLU A 160 -6.48 -0.11 7.04
C GLU A 160 -6.29 1.39 6.76
N ARG A 161 -5.05 1.87 6.82
CA ARG A 161 -4.78 3.29 6.59
C ARG A 161 -5.10 3.74 5.17
N LEU A 162 -4.79 2.93 4.16
CA LEU A 162 -5.14 3.21 2.77
C LEU A 162 -6.67 3.20 2.54
N MET A 163 -7.40 2.29 3.20
CA MET A 163 -8.87 2.26 3.15
C MET A 163 -9.48 3.50 3.79
N GLU A 164 -9.00 3.94 4.96
CA GLU A 164 -9.45 5.17 5.62
C GLU A 164 -9.14 6.44 4.80
N MET A 165 -8.05 6.41 4.01
CA MET A 165 -7.72 7.45 3.03
C MET A 165 -8.62 7.41 1.77
N GLY A 166 -9.47 6.39 1.63
CA GLY A 166 -10.31 6.19 0.44
C GLY A 166 -9.54 5.66 -0.78
N ASN A 167 -8.32 5.15 -0.60
CA ASN A 167 -7.45 4.73 -1.70
C ASN A 167 -7.64 3.25 -2.07
N MET A 168 -8.87 2.87 -2.42
CA MET A 168 -9.26 1.47 -2.69
C MET A 168 -8.48 0.83 -3.84
N ALA A 169 -8.09 1.63 -4.85
CA ALA A 169 -7.23 1.15 -5.93
C ALA A 169 -5.85 0.70 -5.41
N ALA A 170 -5.26 1.46 -4.47
CA ALA A 170 -3.98 1.11 -3.86
C ALA A 170 -4.09 -0.12 -2.95
N VAL A 171 -5.18 -0.23 -2.19
CA VAL A 171 -5.49 -1.41 -1.38
C VAL A 171 -5.59 -2.65 -2.26
N ASN A 172 -6.29 -2.55 -3.40
CA ASN A 172 -6.43 -3.66 -4.33
C ASN A 172 -5.07 -4.15 -4.85
N GLU A 173 -4.21 -3.23 -5.30
CA GLU A 173 -2.87 -3.61 -5.80
C GLU A 173 -2.01 -4.24 -4.71
N LEU A 174 -2.00 -3.66 -3.51
CA LEU A 174 -1.20 -4.17 -2.40
C LEU A 174 -1.66 -5.57 -1.97
N LEU A 175 -2.97 -5.78 -1.80
CA LEU A 175 -3.53 -7.07 -1.39
C LEU A 175 -3.40 -8.13 -2.48
N ARG A 176 -3.44 -7.76 -3.76
CA ARG A 176 -3.20 -8.68 -4.89
C ARG A 176 -1.78 -9.26 -4.84
N LEU A 177 -0.79 -8.45 -4.45
CA LEU A 177 0.59 -8.90 -4.29
C LEU A 177 0.76 -9.79 -3.04
N ALA A 178 0.08 -9.46 -1.95
CA ALA A 178 0.12 -10.26 -0.71
C ALA A 178 -0.69 -11.55 -0.77
N ARG A 179 -1.62 -11.68 -1.74
CA ARG A 179 -2.66 -12.72 -1.83
C ARG A 179 -2.18 -14.16 -1.56
N PRO A 180 -1.04 -14.63 -2.08
CA PRO A 180 -0.60 -16.01 -1.84
C PRO A 180 -0.42 -16.36 -0.36
N GLN A 181 -0.31 -15.36 0.51
CA GLN A 181 0.00 -15.50 1.94
C GLN A 181 -1.04 -14.85 2.85
N LEU A 182 -2.18 -14.38 2.31
CA LEU A 182 -3.28 -13.85 3.10
C LEU A 182 -4.06 -14.99 3.76
N THR A 183 -3.76 -15.26 5.02
CA THR A 183 -4.49 -16.21 5.87
C THR A 183 -5.19 -15.54 7.05
N ASP A 184 -4.86 -14.28 7.34
CA ASP A 184 -5.49 -13.50 8.41
C ASP A 184 -6.91 -13.08 8.01
N GLU A 185 -7.88 -13.38 8.88
CA GLU A 185 -9.29 -13.09 8.63
C GLU A 185 -9.55 -11.59 8.44
N THR A 186 -8.86 -10.73 9.22
CA THR A 186 -9.02 -9.27 9.13
C THR A 186 -8.61 -8.75 7.76
N LEU A 187 -7.47 -9.22 7.24
CA LEU A 187 -7.03 -8.90 5.89
C LEU A 187 -7.94 -9.48 4.80
N LEU A 188 -8.49 -10.68 5.02
CA LEU A 188 -9.46 -11.27 4.09
C LEU A 188 -10.76 -10.45 4.05
N LEU A 189 -11.28 -10.01 5.19
CA LEU A 189 -12.43 -9.10 5.26
C LEU A 189 -12.12 -7.76 4.58
N ALA A 190 -10.97 -7.15 4.87
CA ALA A 190 -10.54 -5.91 4.22
C ALA A 190 -10.42 -6.06 2.69
N HIS A 191 -9.92 -7.20 2.19
CA HIS A 191 -9.87 -7.49 0.76
C HIS A 191 -11.26 -7.58 0.15
N LEU A 192 -12.18 -8.28 0.83
CA LEU A 192 -13.54 -8.44 0.38
C LEU A 192 -14.30 -7.11 0.33
N ASP A 193 -14.22 -6.32 1.40
CA ASP A 193 -14.78 -4.97 1.45
C ASP A 193 -14.22 -4.10 0.32
N ASN A 194 -12.90 -4.15 0.10
CA ASN A 194 -12.27 -3.40 -0.97
C ASN A 194 -12.79 -3.82 -2.36
N LEU A 195 -12.94 -5.13 -2.63
CA LEU A 195 -13.48 -5.64 -3.89
C LEU A 195 -14.92 -5.14 -4.11
N LEU A 196 -15.76 -5.16 -3.07
CA LEU A 196 -17.12 -4.63 -3.15
C LEU A 196 -17.13 -3.11 -3.39
N LEU A 197 -16.26 -2.35 -2.71
CA LEU A 197 -16.15 -0.89 -2.83
C LEU A 197 -15.67 -0.44 -4.22
N VAL A 198 -14.83 -1.23 -4.89
CA VAL A 198 -14.42 -0.97 -6.29
C VAL A 198 -15.35 -1.60 -7.33
N ASN A 199 -16.52 -2.10 -6.90
CA ASN A 199 -17.52 -2.76 -7.73
C ASN A 199 -17.00 -4.02 -8.47
N ASP A 200 -15.99 -4.70 -7.93
CA ASP A 200 -15.55 -6.02 -8.38
C ASP A 200 -16.30 -7.13 -7.63
N SER A 201 -17.60 -7.23 -7.91
CA SER A 201 -18.44 -8.29 -7.33
C SER A 201 -18.01 -9.69 -7.78
N ALA A 202 -17.39 -9.82 -8.95
CA ALA A 202 -16.91 -11.11 -9.45
C ALA A 202 -15.73 -11.63 -8.61
N GLY A 203 -14.75 -10.76 -8.35
CA GLY A 203 -13.62 -11.01 -7.45
C GLY A 203 -14.09 -11.32 -6.03
N ALA A 204 -15.00 -10.49 -5.49
CA ALA A 204 -15.57 -10.68 -4.16
C ALA A 204 -16.23 -12.07 -4.02
N CYS A 205 -17.09 -12.44 -4.97
CA CYS A 205 -17.75 -13.74 -4.95
C CYS A 205 -16.81 -14.91 -5.18
N SER A 206 -15.71 -14.72 -5.91
CA SER A 206 -14.64 -15.72 -6.00
C SER A 206 -13.95 -15.93 -4.67
N GLN A 207 -13.64 -14.86 -3.94
CA GLN A 207 -13.02 -14.94 -2.62
C GLN A 207 -13.94 -15.64 -1.62
N ILE A 208 -15.22 -15.25 -1.55
CA ILE A 208 -16.21 -15.90 -0.68
C ILE A 208 -16.21 -17.41 -0.89
N ARG A 209 -16.31 -17.88 -2.14
CA ARG A 209 -16.32 -19.32 -2.44
C ARG A 209 -15.06 -20.04 -1.94
N ALA A 210 -13.91 -19.36 -1.91
CA ALA A 210 -12.66 -19.94 -1.45
C ALA A 210 -12.58 -20.06 0.09
N VAL A 211 -13.24 -19.17 0.83
CA VAL A 211 -13.06 -19.05 2.29
C VAL A 211 -14.30 -19.40 3.13
N ILE A 212 -15.48 -19.52 2.52
CA ILE A 212 -16.75 -19.76 3.23
C ILE A 212 -16.80 -21.09 4.01
N SER A 213 -15.95 -22.06 3.66
CA SER A 213 -15.81 -23.29 4.44
C SER A 213 -15.10 -23.06 5.78
N GLN A 214 -14.24 -22.04 5.84
CA GLN A 214 -13.41 -21.69 7.00
C GLN A 214 -14.12 -20.66 7.89
N TYR A 215 -14.69 -19.62 7.28
CA TYR A 215 -15.37 -18.55 7.99
C TYR A 215 -16.86 -18.55 7.67
N GLN A 216 -17.68 -18.64 8.72
CA GLN A 216 -19.13 -18.79 8.59
C GLN A 216 -19.90 -17.83 9.49
N ASP A 217 -19.29 -16.76 10.00
CA ASP A 217 -20.06 -15.77 10.74
C ASP A 217 -21.10 -15.07 9.83
N ILE A 218 -21.91 -14.22 10.47
CA ILE A 218 -23.04 -13.54 9.83
C ILE A 218 -22.58 -12.73 8.60
N TYR A 219 -21.42 -12.08 8.65
CA TYR A 219 -20.92 -11.25 7.56
C TYR A 219 -20.57 -12.10 6.33
N TRP A 220 -19.82 -13.20 6.51
CA TRP A 220 -19.47 -14.09 5.40
C TRP A 220 -20.70 -14.75 4.78
N ARG A 221 -21.68 -15.17 5.61
CA ARG A 221 -22.94 -15.74 5.13
C ARG A 221 -23.77 -14.72 4.35
N ARG A 222 -23.89 -13.48 4.83
CA ARG A 222 -24.62 -12.41 4.09
C ARG A 222 -24.00 -12.19 2.71
N THR A 223 -22.68 -12.11 2.65
CA THR A 223 -21.98 -11.90 1.38
C THR A 223 -22.11 -13.11 0.44
N LEU A 224 -22.16 -14.34 0.97
CA LEU A 224 -22.51 -15.52 0.18
C LEU A 224 -23.92 -15.40 -0.43
N LEU A 225 -24.92 -14.98 0.34
CA LEU A 225 -26.29 -14.81 -0.14
C LEU A 225 -26.39 -13.71 -1.20
N PHE A 226 -25.66 -12.60 -1.00
CA PHE A 226 -25.47 -11.57 -2.03
C PHE A 226 -24.91 -12.16 -3.33
N CYS A 227 -23.86 -12.97 -3.24
CA CYS A 227 -23.25 -13.63 -4.39
C CYS A 227 -24.17 -14.63 -5.10
N GLN A 228 -24.99 -15.38 -4.35
CA GLN A 228 -26.02 -16.26 -4.91
C GLN A 228 -27.13 -15.47 -5.61
N ALA A 229 -27.52 -14.32 -5.06
CA ALA A 229 -28.49 -13.45 -5.71
C ALA A 229 -27.94 -12.89 -7.04
N LEU A 230 -26.66 -12.50 -7.08
CA LEU A 230 -26.01 -12.03 -8.30
C LEU A 230 -25.83 -13.12 -9.37
N SER A 231 -25.65 -14.39 -8.97
CA SER A 231 -25.53 -15.52 -9.91
C SER A 231 -26.88 -16.02 -10.44
N GLY A 232 -28.01 -15.43 -10.02
CA GLY A 232 -29.35 -15.88 -10.38
C GLY A 232 -29.87 -17.05 -9.54
N GLU A 233 -29.13 -17.49 -8.52
CA GLU A 233 -29.56 -18.52 -7.56
C GLU A 233 -30.54 -17.96 -6.52
N HIS A 234 -31.58 -17.24 -6.97
CA HIS A 234 -32.48 -16.49 -6.10
C HIS A 234 -33.20 -17.36 -5.06
N GLU A 235 -33.63 -18.57 -5.43
CA GLU A 235 -34.28 -19.49 -4.48
C GLU A 235 -33.32 -19.92 -3.35
N ARG A 236 -32.04 -20.13 -3.68
CA ARG A 236 -31.00 -20.48 -2.71
C ARG A 236 -30.73 -19.31 -1.76
N ALA A 237 -30.61 -18.11 -2.32
CA ALA A 237 -30.43 -16.89 -1.55
C ALA A 237 -31.62 -16.63 -0.61
N ARG A 238 -32.87 -16.81 -1.10
CA ARG A 238 -34.10 -16.66 -0.31
C ARG A 238 -34.17 -17.66 0.84
N LEU A 239 -33.88 -18.93 0.57
CA LEU A 239 -33.83 -19.94 1.63
C LEU A 239 -32.80 -19.59 2.70
N GLY A 240 -31.59 -19.20 2.29
CA GLY A 240 -30.54 -18.81 3.23
C GLY A 240 -30.93 -17.58 4.07
N LEU A 241 -31.54 -16.56 3.47
CA LEU A 241 -32.05 -15.38 4.18
C LEU A 241 -33.15 -15.74 5.19
N SER A 242 -34.09 -16.61 4.82
CA SER A 242 -35.14 -17.09 5.74
C SER A 242 -34.55 -17.80 6.95
N LEU A 243 -33.57 -18.69 6.73
CA LEU A 243 -32.88 -19.40 7.81
C LEU A 243 -32.11 -18.45 8.74
N MET A 244 -31.52 -17.39 8.21
CA MET A 244 -30.85 -16.37 9.04
C MET A 244 -31.84 -15.60 9.91
N ARG A 245 -33.01 -15.24 9.37
CA ARG A 245 -34.09 -14.57 10.12
C ARG A 245 -34.63 -15.44 11.26
N GLU A 246 -34.83 -16.73 11.03
CA GLU A 246 -35.28 -17.67 12.07
C GLU A 246 -34.30 -17.79 13.24
N ARG A 247 -33.00 -17.56 13.01
CA ARG A 247 -31.96 -17.55 14.04
C ARG A 247 -31.79 -16.20 14.75
N GLY A 248 -32.57 -15.19 14.38
CA GLY A 248 -32.42 -13.83 14.90
C GLY A 248 -31.18 -13.09 14.38
N GLU A 249 -30.61 -13.51 13.25
CA GLU A 249 -29.44 -12.87 12.64
C GLU A 249 -29.86 -11.69 11.74
N GLU A 250 -30.57 -10.73 12.33
CA GLU A 250 -31.15 -9.58 11.63
C GLU A 250 -30.10 -8.51 11.26
N ASP A 251 -30.36 -7.80 10.16
CA ASP A 251 -29.55 -6.66 9.76
C ASP A 251 -30.12 -5.40 10.42
N PRO A 252 -29.36 -4.68 11.26
CA PRO A 252 -29.87 -3.44 11.87
C PRO A 252 -30.20 -2.37 10.83
N VAL A 253 -29.75 -2.51 9.58
CA VAL A 253 -30.03 -1.59 8.46
C VAL A 253 -31.27 -2.00 7.65
N PHE A 254 -31.72 -3.27 7.68
CA PHE A 254 -32.79 -3.79 6.81
C PHE A 254 -33.82 -4.67 7.51
#